data_AF-A0A7S3DS10-F1
#
_entry.id   AF-A0A7S3DS10-F1
#
_cell.length_a   1.000
_cell.length_b   1.000
_cell.length_c   1.000
_cell.angle_alpha   90.00
_cell.angle_beta   90.00
_cell.angle_gamma   90.00
#
_symmetry.space_group_name_H-M   'P 1'
#
loop_
_entity.id
_entity.type
_entity.pdbx_description
1 polymer ?
#
loop_
_entity_poly.entity_id
_entity_poly.type
_entity_poly.pdbx_seq_one_letter_code
_entity_poly.pdbx_strand_id
1 'polypeptide(L)'
;VDRGDIFGLKSTELVGTANDDGAIVTTTWATDCPSFSFLDSLALTTTVSVAGGTEPTTCSVTLTATGSCGGSTSGTAEVAIVDPTAGFITGGGRIASPVGALVGAPSENGQATFSFVSKYKKNRSLPEGNVNFVIKGSAARFHFQSRSHAWLIVNKSDCAQLKGEGTVRNTAGTFEFVMTVCDNGEGKNADDEFRIQIWDKSNGAIVYDNMMGAPDGYNGDIISGGNIQIHFKGNKKNLRA
;
A
#
# COMPACT_ATOMS: atom_id res chain seq x y z
N VAL A 1 2.51 16.40 6.67
CA VAL A 1 3.50 15.72 5.81
C VAL A 1 2.88 15.60 4.44
N ASP A 2 3.33 16.42 3.50
CA ASP A 2 2.92 16.29 2.10
C ASP A 2 3.65 15.06 1.53
N ARG A 3 2.91 14.09 0.97
CA ARG A 3 3.45 12.79 0.57
C ARG A 3 4.09 12.92 -0.81
N GLY A 4 5.40 13.11 -0.84
CA GLY A 4 6.19 13.18 -2.07
C GLY A 4 6.10 11.90 -2.90
N ASP A 5 5.87 12.07 -4.21
CA ASP A 5 5.71 11.00 -5.19
C ASP A 5 6.96 10.11 -5.31
N ILE A 6 6.76 8.79 -5.36
CA ILE A 6 7.84 7.79 -5.31
C ILE A 6 8.27 7.39 -6.73
N PHE A 7 9.51 7.72 -7.08
CA PHE A 7 10.26 7.09 -8.18
C PHE A 7 11.16 6.00 -7.61
N GLY A 8 11.66 5.09 -8.47
CA GLY A 8 12.77 4.17 -8.16
C GLY A 8 14.11 4.89 -7.93
N LEU A 9 14.12 5.89 -7.06
CA LEU A 9 15.27 6.68 -6.66
C LEU A 9 15.90 6.05 -5.42
N LYS A 10 17.22 6.14 -5.35
CA LYS A 10 17.99 5.87 -4.13
C LYS A 10 17.70 6.87 -3.02
N SER A 11 16.86 7.88 -3.25
CA SER A 11 16.50 8.89 -2.26
C SER A 11 15.22 9.65 -2.61
N THR A 12 14.55 10.21 -1.62
CA THR A 12 13.42 11.14 -1.80
C THR A 12 13.47 12.25 -0.75
N GLU A 13 12.89 13.40 -1.06
CA GLU A 13 12.75 14.50 -0.12
C GLU A 13 11.53 14.27 0.78
N LEU A 14 11.70 14.52 2.06
CA LEU A 14 10.68 14.48 3.09
C LEU A 14 10.49 15.89 3.63
N VAL A 15 9.24 16.35 3.64
CA VAL A 15 8.84 17.66 4.17
C VAL A 15 7.94 17.48 5.38
N GLY A 16 8.46 17.86 6.53
CA GLY A 16 7.79 17.94 7.81
C GLY A 16 7.14 19.29 8.02
N THR A 17 5.96 19.30 8.64
CA THR A 17 5.34 20.51 9.17
C THR A 17 5.03 20.27 10.64
N ALA A 18 5.39 21.23 11.48
CA ALA A 18 5.03 21.26 12.88
C ALA A 18 4.59 22.68 13.21
N ASN A 19 3.51 22.79 13.97
CA ASN A 19 2.98 24.05 14.47
C ASN A 19 3.03 23.98 15.99
N ASP A 20 3.61 24.99 16.61
CA ASP A 20 3.62 25.19 18.05
C ASP A 20 3.23 26.64 18.32
N ASP A 21 2.55 26.91 19.43
CA ASP A 21 2.23 28.28 19.87
C ASP A 21 3.50 29.01 20.36
N GLY A 22 4.58 28.26 20.59
CA GLY A 22 5.94 28.72 20.86
C GLY A 22 6.93 28.43 19.72
N ALA A 23 8.22 28.35 20.07
CA ALA A 23 9.27 27.99 19.14
C ALA A 23 9.51 26.46 19.16
N ILE A 24 9.55 25.86 17.98
CA ILE A 24 10.05 24.49 17.81
C ILE A 24 11.55 24.51 18.07
N VAL A 25 12.00 23.71 19.04
CA VAL A 25 13.40 23.67 19.46
C VAL A 25 14.14 22.53 18.80
N THR A 26 13.51 21.36 18.69
CA THR A 26 14.10 20.21 18.02
C THR A 26 13.10 19.52 17.12
N THR A 27 13.61 19.00 16.00
CA THR A 27 12.91 18.02 15.19
C THR A 27 13.79 16.79 15.03
N THR A 28 13.18 15.62 14.90
CA THR A 28 13.92 14.37 14.73
C THR A 28 13.15 13.43 13.82
N TRP A 29 13.79 13.04 12.72
CA TRP A 29 13.35 11.96 11.84
C TRP A 29 13.84 10.61 12.34
N ALA A 30 12.93 9.65 12.36
CA ALA A 30 13.20 8.24 12.67
C ALA A 30 12.50 7.34 11.64
N THR A 31 13.00 6.12 11.49
CA THR A 31 12.48 5.13 10.53
C THR A 31 12.58 3.73 11.12
N ASP A 32 11.65 2.85 10.77
CA ASP A 32 11.70 1.42 11.08
C ASP A 32 12.63 0.64 10.13
N CYS A 33 13.03 1.25 9.02
CA CYS A 33 13.89 0.62 8.02
C CYS A 33 15.38 0.94 8.24
N PRO A 34 16.23 -0.07 8.53
CA PRO A 34 17.66 0.13 8.73
C PRO A 34 18.41 0.49 7.44
N SER A 35 17.79 0.27 6.28
CA SER A 35 18.31 0.66 4.97
C SER A 35 18.19 2.16 4.68
N PHE A 36 17.47 2.91 5.50
CA PHE A 36 17.27 4.34 5.33
C PHE A 36 18.34 5.15 6.05
N SER A 37 18.81 6.21 5.40
CA SER A 37 19.68 7.22 5.99
C SER A 37 19.14 8.61 5.68
N PHE A 38 19.00 9.45 6.70
CA PHE A 38 18.61 10.85 6.52
C PHE A 38 19.85 11.71 6.28
N LEU A 39 19.78 12.64 5.33
CA LEU A 39 20.84 13.61 5.09
C LEU A 39 21.01 14.55 6.30
N ASP A 40 19.89 15.01 6.84
CA ASP A 40 19.81 15.74 8.10
C ASP A 40 18.59 15.24 8.88
N SER A 41 18.81 14.45 9.93
CA SER A 41 17.69 13.93 10.74
C SER A 41 17.04 14.99 11.63
N LEU A 42 17.62 16.19 11.74
CA LEU A 42 17.17 17.24 12.67
C LEU A 42 16.47 18.42 11.99
N ALA A 43 16.42 18.45 10.66
CA ALA A 43 15.73 19.47 9.89
C ALA A 43 14.26 19.11 9.60
N LEU A 44 13.40 20.12 9.48
CA LEU A 44 12.01 19.94 9.03
C LEU A 44 11.92 19.37 7.62
N THR A 45 12.89 19.71 6.75
CA THR A 45 13.02 19.14 5.41
C THR A 45 14.32 18.36 5.33
N THR A 46 14.25 17.11 4.89
CA THR A 46 15.41 16.23 4.76
C THR A 46 15.29 15.32 3.55
N THR A 47 16.42 14.85 3.04
CA THR A 47 16.43 13.78 2.04
C THR A 47 16.67 12.46 2.74
N VAL A 48 15.75 11.51 2.57
CA VAL A 48 16.00 10.11 2.94
C VAL A 48 16.62 9.39 1.76
N SER A 49 17.68 8.62 2.01
CA SER A 49 18.33 7.76 1.02
C SER A 49 18.21 6.29 1.42
N VAL A 50 18.12 5.41 0.44
CA VAL A 50 17.99 3.96 0.59
C VAL A 50 19.31 3.32 0.19
N ALA A 51 19.84 2.44 1.06
CA ALA A 51 21.01 1.64 0.77
C ALA A 51 20.83 0.87 -0.55
N GLY A 52 21.88 0.85 -1.39
CA GLY A 52 21.85 0.06 -2.61
C GLY A 52 21.79 -1.42 -2.27
N GLY A 53 20.94 -2.18 -2.94
CA GLY A 53 20.71 -3.55 -2.52
C GLY A 53 19.73 -3.60 -1.34
N THR A 54 18.62 -2.84 -1.39
CA THR A 54 17.46 -3.03 -0.48
C THR A 54 16.24 -3.57 -1.24
N GLU A 55 15.67 -4.66 -0.71
CA GLU A 55 14.53 -5.36 -1.33
C GLU A 55 13.31 -4.44 -1.32
N PRO A 56 12.45 -4.53 -2.35
CA PRO A 56 11.19 -3.79 -2.36
C PRO A 56 10.35 -4.08 -1.10
N THR A 57 9.99 -3.02 -0.36
CA THR A 57 9.23 -3.07 0.90
C THR A 57 8.61 -1.70 1.20
N THR A 58 7.71 -1.62 2.18
CA THR A 58 7.31 -0.36 2.80
C THR A 58 8.09 -0.10 4.08
N CYS A 59 8.22 1.17 4.44
CA CYS A 59 8.90 1.68 5.63
C CYS A 59 8.06 2.80 6.26
N SER A 60 8.02 2.84 7.58
CA SER A 60 7.40 3.93 8.33
C SER A 60 8.46 4.96 8.71
N VAL A 61 8.23 6.21 8.32
CA VAL A 61 9.07 7.34 8.69
C VAL A 61 8.29 8.26 9.61
N THR A 62 8.86 8.56 10.78
CA THR A 62 8.23 9.40 11.81
C THR A 62 9.04 10.66 12.04
N LEU A 63 8.38 11.81 11.99
CA LEU A 63 8.92 13.08 12.44
C LEU A 63 8.39 13.37 13.83
N THR A 64 9.29 13.62 14.78
CA THR A 64 8.95 14.13 16.11
C THR A 64 9.41 15.58 16.21
N ALA A 65 8.54 16.48 16.67
CA ALA A 65 8.86 17.88 16.94
C ALA A 65 8.67 18.16 18.43
N THR A 66 9.64 18.84 19.04
CA THR A 66 9.60 19.23 20.46
C THR A 66 9.68 20.75 20.59
N GLY A 67 8.71 21.32 21.30
CA GLY A 67 8.63 22.76 21.59
C GLY A 67 9.52 23.17 22.76
N SER A 68 9.68 24.48 22.94
CA SER A 68 10.53 25.06 23.99
C SER A 68 10.03 24.81 25.42
N CYS A 69 8.75 24.48 25.57
CA CYS A 69 8.14 24.07 26.84
C CYS A 69 8.37 22.58 27.16
N GLY A 70 9.04 21.83 26.29
CA GLY A 70 9.31 20.39 26.44
C GLY A 70 8.19 19.47 25.95
N GLY A 71 7.07 20.01 25.47
CA GLY A 71 6.02 19.22 24.83
C GLY A 71 6.45 18.71 23.45
N SER A 72 6.05 17.48 23.09
CA SER A 72 6.39 16.88 21.80
C SER A 72 5.15 16.34 21.08
N THR A 73 5.16 16.42 19.75
CA THR A 73 4.18 15.80 18.86
C THR A 73 4.88 15.06 17.73
N SER A 74 4.21 14.08 17.13
CA SER A 74 4.77 13.30 16.03
C SER A 74 3.78 13.04 14.92
N GLY A 75 4.30 12.94 13.70
CA GLY A 75 3.56 12.49 12.53
C GLY A 75 4.32 11.37 11.80
N THR A 76 3.59 10.35 11.35
CA THR A 76 4.16 9.20 10.65
C THR A 76 3.65 9.16 9.20
N ALA A 77 4.54 8.80 8.28
CA ALA A 77 4.24 8.57 6.87
C ALA A 77 4.85 7.24 6.41
N GLU A 78 4.21 6.61 5.43
CA GLU A 78 4.71 5.41 4.78
C GLU A 78 5.51 5.79 3.54
N VAL A 79 6.68 5.17 3.36
CA VAL A 79 7.53 5.27 2.18
C VAL A 79 7.71 3.88 1.58
N ALA A 80 7.36 3.73 0.30
CA ALA A 80 7.56 2.49 -0.43
C ALA A 80 8.89 2.49 -1.19
N ILE A 81 9.66 1.42 -1.05
CA ILE A 81 10.81 1.08 -1.87
C ILE A 81 10.32 0.18 -2.99
N VAL A 82 10.46 0.62 -4.23
CA VAL A 82 9.97 -0.11 -5.40
C VAL A 82 11.07 -0.36 -6.41
N ASP A 83 10.99 -1.49 -7.10
CA ASP A 83 11.71 -1.73 -8.35
C ASP A 83 10.71 -1.65 -9.52
N PRO A 84 10.65 -0.53 -10.25
CA PRO A 84 9.74 -0.36 -11.39
C PRO A 84 9.99 -1.36 -12.53
N THR A 85 11.12 -2.06 -12.50
CA THR A 85 11.50 -3.08 -13.48
C THR A 85 11.16 -4.49 -13.05
N ALA A 86 10.74 -4.71 -11.80
CA ALA A 86 10.47 -6.01 -11.21
C ALA A 86 9.46 -6.85 -12.00
N GLY A 87 8.43 -6.20 -12.57
CA GLY A 87 7.38 -6.92 -13.24
C GLY A 87 6.05 -6.18 -13.27
N PHE A 88 4.97 -6.94 -13.32
CA PHE A 88 3.61 -6.47 -13.22
C PHE A 88 2.69 -7.57 -12.69
N ILE A 89 1.51 -7.17 -12.23
CA ILE A 89 0.53 -8.10 -11.70
C ILE A 89 -0.75 -8.07 -12.54
N THR A 90 -1.35 -9.24 -12.71
CA THR A 90 -2.67 -9.41 -13.31
C THR A 90 -3.43 -10.46 -12.54
N GLY A 91 -4.74 -10.29 -12.42
CA GLY A 91 -5.53 -11.35 -11.81
C GLY A 91 -6.99 -11.05 -11.83
N GLY A 92 -7.76 -12.09 -11.55
CA GLY A 92 -9.18 -11.97 -11.35
C GLY A 92 -9.72 -13.24 -10.74
N GLY A 93 -10.71 -13.09 -9.88
CA GLY A 93 -11.20 -14.21 -9.12
C GLY A 93 -12.27 -13.81 -8.13
N ARG A 94 -12.44 -14.67 -7.14
CA ARG A 94 -13.44 -14.52 -6.10
C ARG A 94 -12.92 -14.96 -4.75
N ILE A 95 -13.29 -14.23 -3.71
CA ILE A 95 -13.10 -14.64 -2.31
C ILE A 95 -14.47 -14.79 -1.64
N ALA A 96 -14.51 -15.55 -0.56
CA ALA A 96 -15.63 -15.49 0.37
C ALA A 96 -15.38 -14.32 1.34
N SER A 97 -16.05 -13.18 1.12
CA SER A 97 -15.95 -12.02 2.02
C SER A 97 -16.46 -12.42 3.41
N PRO A 98 -15.65 -12.29 4.47
CA PRO A 98 -16.07 -12.65 5.81
C PRO A 98 -17.08 -11.65 6.38
N VAL A 99 -17.83 -12.09 7.39
CA VAL A 99 -18.70 -11.23 8.20
C VAL A 99 -17.85 -10.14 8.86
N GLY A 100 -18.36 -8.91 8.90
CA GLY A 100 -17.65 -7.76 9.46
C GLY A 100 -16.60 -7.14 8.55
N ALA A 101 -16.29 -7.74 7.39
CA ALA A 101 -15.34 -7.18 6.43
C ALA A 101 -15.84 -5.84 5.87
N LEU A 102 -17.12 -5.74 5.55
CA LEU A 102 -17.77 -4.50 5.11
C LEU A 102 -18.37 -3.76 6.30
N VAL A 103 -17.75 -2.65 6.71
CA VAL A 103 -18.11 -1.92 7.93
C VAL A 103 -19.54 -1.37 7.88
N GLY A 104 -19.96 -0.87 6.71
CA GLY A 104 -21.31 -0.33 6.52
C GLY A 104 -22.44 -1.38 6.52
N ALA A 105 -22.10 -2.67 6.42
CA ALA A 105 -23.05 -3.77 6.43
C ALA A 105 -22.44 -5.00 7.11
N PRO A 106 -22.21 -4.96 8.42
CA PRO A 106 -21.34 -5.92 9.12
C PRO A 106 -21.90 -7.35 9.12
N SER A 107 -23.20 -7.54 8.93
CA SER A 107 -23.82 -8.87 8.81
C SER A 107 -23.69 -9.48 7.41
N GLU A 108 -23.28 -8.69 6.40
CA GLU A 108 -23.10 -9.21 5.05
C GLU A 108 -21.90 -10.15 5.01
N ASN A 109 -22.13 -11.31 4.43
CA ASN A 109 -21.12 -12.21 3.92
C ASN A 109 -21.51 -12.55 2.48
N GLY A 110 -20.57 -13.07 1.72
CA GLY A 110 -20.89 -13.53 0.38
C GLY A 110 -19.68 -13.53 -0.53
N GLN A 111 -19.93 -13.88 -1.78
CA GLN A 111 -18.88 -13.93 -2.78
C GLN A 111 -18.52 -12.51 -3.20
N ALA A 112 -17.29 -12.10 -2.93
CA ALA A 112 -16.71 -10.92 -3.57
C ALA A 112 -15.92 -11.34 -4.81
N THR A 113 -16.01 -10.55 -5.88
CA THR A 113 -15.20 -10.71 -7.08
C THR A 113 -14.23 -9.56 -7.22
N PHE A 114 -13.02 -9.89 -7.66
CA PHE A 114 -12.00 -8.91 -7.96
C PHE A 114 -11.46 -9.11 -9.37
N SER A 115 -10.95 -8.02 -9.95
CA SER A 115 -10.07 -8.06 -11.11
C SER A 115 -9.08 -6.93 -11.02
N PHE A 116 -7.84 -7.19 -11.43
CA PHE A 116 -6.81 -6.18 -11.43
C PHE A 116 -5.77 -6.38 -12.52
N VAL A 117 -5.17 -5.26 -12.89
CA VAL A 117 -3.91 -5.18 -13.62
C VAL A 117 -3.17 -3.98 -13.07
N SER A 118 -1.88 -4.09 -12.83
CA SER A 118 -1.04 -2.95 -12.47
C SER A 118 0.40 -3.14 -12.94
N LYS A 119 0.95 -2.11 -13.57
CA LYS A 119 2.28 -2.14 -14.18
C LYS A 119 2.92 -0.77 -14.24
N TYR A 120 4.21 -0.70 -13.93
CA TYR A 120 5.04 0.43 -14.34
C TYR A 120 5.27 0.40 -15.86
N LYS A 121 4.70 1.37 -16.58
CA LYS A 121 5.02 1.58 -17.99
C LYS A 121 6.43 2.17 -18.12
N LYS A 122 7.03 2.01 -19.30
CA LYS A 122 8.38 2.53 -19.57
C LYS A 122 8.44 4.02 -19.25
N ASN A 123 9.44 4.43 -18.48
CA ASN A 123 9.69 5.82 -18.07
C ASN A 123 8.54 6.46 -17.26
N ARG A 124 7.73 5.66 -16.55
CA ARG A 124 6.70 6.16 -15.62
C ARG A 124 7.11 5.88 -14.18
N SER A 125 6.86 6.85 -13.30
CA SER A 125 7.06 6.75 -11.85
C SER A 125 5.91 6.05 -11.13
N LEU A 126 4.71 6.19 -11.66
CA LEU A 126 3.51 5.60 -11.08
C LEU A 126 3.08 4.38 -11.90
N PRO A 127 2.62 3.31 -11.24
CA PRO A 127 2.02 2.21 -11.96
C PRO A 127 0.70 2.65 -12.58
N GLU A 128 0.35 1.99 -13.69
CA GLU A 128 -0.92 2.20 -14.38
C GLU A 128 -1.68 0.88 -14.46
N GLY A 129 -3.00 0.97 -14.39
CA GLY A 129 -3.89 -0.16 -14.53
C GLY A 129 -5.23 0.09 -13.86
N ASN A 130 -5.89 -0.99 -13.44
CA ASN A 130 -7.20 -0.94 -12.83
C ASN A 130 -7.29 -1.98 -11.72
N VAL A 131 -8.02 -1.66 -10.66
CA VAL A 131 -8.50 -2.59 -9.64
C VAL A 131 -10.01 -2.40 -9.58
N ASN A 132 -10.74 -3.50 -9.65
CA ASN A 132 -12.18 -3.56 -9.47
C ASN A 132 -12.49 -4.60 -8.41
N PHE A 133 -13.32 -4.24 -7.44
CA PHE A 133 -13.75 -5.11 -6.35
C PHE A 133 -15.25 -4.93 -6.11
N VAL A 134 -16.00 -6.04 -6.13
CA VAL A 134 -17.46 -6.04 -6.01
C VAL A 134 -17.89 -7.15 -5.06
N ILE A 135 -18.71 -6.82 -4.07
CA ILE A 135 -19.37 -7.83 -3.23
C ILE A 135 -20.70 -8.19 -3.90
N LYS A 136 -20.80 -9.42 -4.43
CA LYS A 136 -22.01 -9.89 -5.12
C LYS A 136 -23.10 -10.27 -4.11
N GLY A 137 -24.35 -10.03 -4.48
CA GLY A 137 -25.50 -10.40 -3.65
C GLY A 137 -25.69 -9.55 -2.39
N SER A 138 -24.84 -8.54 -2.20
CA SER A 138 -24.92 -7.55 -1.13
C SER A 138 -26.07 -6.57 -1.38
N ALA A 139 -26.91 -6.34 -0.36
CA ALA A 139 -27.89 -5.27 -0.36
C ALA A 139 -27.21 -3.89 -0.33
N ALA A 140 -26.00 -3.81 0.24
CA ALA A 140 -25.15 -2.62 0.23
C ALA A 140 -24.61 -2.27 -1.17
N ARG A 141 -24.65 -3.20 -2.14
CA ARG A 141 -24.19 -2.99 -3.53
C ARG A 141 -22.75 -2.45 -3.61
N PHE A 142 -21.88 -2.92 -2.72
CA PHE A 142 -20.51 -2.43 -2.61
C PHE A 142 -19.71 -2.70 -3.88
N HIS A 143 -19.15 -1.64 -4.45
CA HIS A 143 -18.32 -1.69 -5.66
C HIS A 143 -17.25 -0.61 -5.54
N PHE A 144 -16.01 -1.05 -5.40
CA PHE A 144 -14.82 -0.21 -5.42
C PHE A 144 -14.13 -0.28 -6.78
N GLN A 145 -13.69 0.88 -7.28
CA GLN A 145 -12.90 0.99 -8.50
C GLN A 145 -11.73 1.95 -8.29
N SER A 146 -10.50 1.52 -8.61
CA SER A 146 -9.32 2.38 -8.54
C SER A 146 -9.38 3.51 -9.57
N ARG A 147 -8.80 4.65 -9.22
CA ARG A 147 -8.59 5.83 -10.07
C ARG A 147 -7.11 6.07 -10.36
N SER A 148 -6.24 5.79 -9.39
CA SER A 148 -4.80 5.95 -9.51
C SER A 148 -4.10 4.89 -8.66
N HIS A 149 -2.85 4.56 -9.03
CA HIS A 149 -1.98 3.71 -8.23
C HIS A 149 -0.79 4.55 -7.76
N ALA A 150 -0.50 4.51 -6.47
CA ALA A 150 0.60 5.23 -5.84
C ALA A 150 1.91 4.46 -6.01
N TRP A 151 1.89 3.15 -5.76
CA TRP A 151 3.05 2.28 -5.91
C TRP A 151 2.63 0.82 -6.06
N LEU A 152 3.51 0.02 -6.66
CA LEU A 152 3.42 -1.42 -6.78
C LEU A 152 4.75 -2.01 -6.31
N ILE A 153 4.69 -2.84 -5.27
CA ILE A 153 5.81 -3.62 -4.79
C ILE A 153 5.62 -5.04 -5.28
N VAL A 154 6.57 -5.56 -6.07
CA VAL A 154 6.63 -6.97 -6.46
C VAL A 154 7.87 -7.55 -5.78
N ASN A 155 7.67 -8.55 -4.91
CA ASN A 155 8.75 -9.14 -4.14
C ASN A 155 9.16 -10.52 -4.70
N LYS A 156 10.21 -11.10 -4.13
CA LYS A 156 10.74 -12.42 -4.52
C LYS A 156 9.92 -13.61 -4.00
N SER A 157 9.01 -13.38 -3.04
CA SER A 157 8.21 -14.45 -2.40
C SER A 157 6.93 -14.77 -3.17
N ASP A 158 6.86 -14.38 -4.45
CA ASP A 158 5.66 -14.51 -5.27
C ASP A 158 4.45 -13.81 -4.68
N CYS A 159 4.69 -12.70 -3.99
CA CYS A 159 3.65 -11.79 -3.57
C CYS A 159 3.91 -10.37 -4.08
N ALA A 160 2.84 -9.59 -4.13
CA ALA A 160 2.88 -8.19 -4.50
C ALA A 160 1.90 -7.40 -3.66
N GLN A 161 2.25 -6.13 -3.42
CA GLN A 161 1.37 -5.15 -2.81
C GLN A 161 1.18 -3.98 -3.75
N LEU A 162 -0.04 -3.48 -3.85
CA LEU A 162 -0.43 -2.35 -4.66
C LEU A 162 -1.18 -1.35 -3.79
N LYS A 163 -0.71 -0.11 -3.74
CA LYS A 163 -1.43 0.99 -3.08
C LYS A 163 -1.95 1.97 -4.11
N GLY A 164 -3.08 2.59 -3.81
CA GLY A 164 -3.62 3.64 -4.65
C GLY A 164 -4.88 4.26 -4.09
N GLU A 165 -5.60 4.95 -4.95
CA GLU A 165 -6.84 5.63 -4.62
C GLU A 165 -7.95 5.20 -5.57
N GLY A 166 -9.19 5.33 -5.13
CA GLY A 166 -10.36 4.94 -5.90
C GLY A 166 -11.65 5.56 -5.37
N THR A 167 -12.75 5.05 -5.92
CA THR A 167 -14.11 5.48 -5.61
C THR A 167 -14.96 4.28 -5.23
N VAL A 168 -15.83 4.46 -4.25
CA VAL A 168 -16.90 3.51 -3.92
C VAL A 168 -18.20 4.00 -4.56
N ARG A 169 -18.88 3.11 -5.30
CA ARG A 169 -20.15 3.44 -5.96
C ARG A 169 -21.15 4.01 -4.96
N ASN A 170 -21.87 5.07 -5.37
CA ASN A 170 -22.89 5.76 -4.57
C ASN A 170 -22.39 6.34 -3.23
N THR A 171 -21.08 6.48 -3.06
CA THR A 171 -20.48 7.10 -1.87
C THR A 171 -19.62 8.27 -2.31
N ALA A 172 -19.81 9.44 -1.70
CA ALA A 172 -18.98 10.61 -1.97
C ALA A 172 -17.62 10.47 -1.28
N GLY A 173 -16.60 11.12 -1.84
CA GLY A 173 -15.24 11.11 -1.30
C GLY A 173 -14.27 10.25 -2.10
N THR A 174 -13.02 10.25 -1.63
CA THR A 174 -11.91 9.48 -2.18
C THR A 174 -11.52 8.42 -1.18
N PHE A 175 -11.27 7.21 -1.66
CA PHE A 175 -10.88 6.08 -0.84
C PHE A 175 -9.47 5.68 -1.20
N GLU A 176 -8.64 5.43 -0.20
CA GLU A 176 -7.34 4.78 -0.39
C GLU A 176 -7.53 3.27 -0.27
N PHE A 177 -6.63 2.51 -0.89
CA PHE A 177 -6.59 1.07 -0.76
C PHE A 177 -5.16 0.54 -0.73
N VAL A 178 -4.98 -0.59 -0.04
CA VAL A 178 -3.83 -1.49 -0.23
C VAL A 178 -4.38 -2.85 -0.59
N MET A 179 -3.81 -3.43 -1.64
CA MET A 179 -4.15 -4.76 -2.13
C MET A 179 -2.90 -5.63 -2.06
N THR A 180 -3.00 -6.79 -1.40
CA THR A 180 -1.97 -7.83 -1.38
C THR A 180 -2.44 -8.99 -2.25
N VAL A 181 -1.55 -9.51 -3.07
CA VAL A 181 -1.79 -10.72 -3.86
C VAL A 181 -0.59 -11.65 -3.78
N CYS A 182 -0.82 -12.96 -3.69
CA CYS A 182 0.22 -13.96 -3.77
C CYS A 182 -0.12 -14.99 -4.86
N ASP A 183 0.81 -15.18 -5.80
CA ASP A 183 0.77 -16.15 -6.90
C ASP A 183 1.39 -17.46 -6.40
N ASN A 184 0.51 -18.30 -5.85
CA ASN A 184 0.85 -19.56 -5.23
C ASN A 184 0.66 -20.74 -6.20
N GLY A 185 0.12 -20.56 -7.41
CA GLY A 185 0.02 -21.62 -8.44
C GLY A 185 0.20 -21.10 -9.88
N GLU A 186 1.01 -21.71 -10.75
CA GLU A 186 1.02 -23.14 -11.16
C GLU A 186 2.17 -23.97 -10.58
N GLY A 187 1.85 -25.12 -9.95
CA GLY A 187 2.82 -26.17 -9.58
C GLY A 187 3.30 -26.23 -8.12
N LYS A 188 2.75 -25.42 -7.20
CA LYS A 188 3.21 -25.37 -5.78
C LYS A 188 2.22 -25.96 -4.75
N ASN A 189 1.16 -26.65 -5.17
CA ASN A 189 0.14 -27.25 -4.29
C ASN A 189 -0.54 -26.26 -3.30
N ALA A 190 -0.52 -24.96 -3.60
CA ALA A 190 -1.15 -23.92 -2.78
C ALA A 190 -1.98 -22.99 -3.67
N ASP A 191 -3.12 -22.54 -3.16
CA ASP A 191 -4.03 -21.63 -3.85
C ASP A 191 -3.55 -20.18 -3.73
N ASP A 192 -3.83 -19.36 -4.75
CA ASP A 192 -3.53 -17.93 -4.71
C ASP A 192 -4.26 -17.23 -3.57
N GLU A 193 -3.64 -16.19 -3.02
CA GLU A 193 -4.21 -15.40 -1.93
C GLU A 193 -4.49 -13.96 -2.37
N PHE A 194 -5.58 -13.40 -1.85
CA PHE A 194 -6.00 -12.03 -2.14
C PHE A 194 -6.43 -11.32 -0.85
N ARG A 195 -5.88 -10.12 -0.62
CA ARG A 195 -6.37 -9.17 0.38
C ARG A 195 -6.60 -7.81 -0.25
N ILE A 196 -7.64 -7.13 0.18
CA ILE A 196 -7.83 -5.71 -0.08
C ILE A 196 -8.37 -5.02 1.17
N GLN A 197 -7.69 -3.96 1.57
CA GLN A 197 -8.15 -3.01 2.57
C GLN A 197 -8.47 -1.69 1.88
N ILE A 198 -9.62 -1.09 2.20
CA ILE A 198 -10.13 0.15 1.62
C ILE A 198 -10.60 1.05 2.77
N TRP A 199 -10.19 2.32 2.76
CA TRP A 199 -10.57 3.30 3.78
C TRP A 199 -10.85 4.67 3.18
N ASP A 200 -11.63 5.48 3.89
CA ASP A 200 -11.90 6.87 3.52
C ASP A 200 -10.65 7.71 3.76
N LYS A 201 -10.16 8.37 2.70
CA LYS A 201 -8.92 9.16 2.73
C LYS A 201 -9.02 10.37 3.66
N SER A 202 -10.22 10.89 3.91
CA SER A 202 -10.41 12.12 4.69
C SER A 202 -10.28 11.92 6.19
N ASN A 203 -10.62 10.73 6.69
CA ASN A 203 -10.69 10.44 8.12
C ASN A 203 -10.00 9.13 8.52
N GLY A 204 -9.48 8.36 7.58
CA GLY A 204 -8.80 7.09 7.84
C GLY A 204 -9.74 5.95 8.25
N ALA A 205 -11.06 6.13 8.18
CA ALA A 205 -12.00 5.10 8.59
C ALA A 205 -12.01 3.95 7.58
N ILE A 206 -11.74 2.73 8.07
CA ILE A 206 -11.84 1.52 7.27
C ILE A 206 -13.28 1.36 6.77
N VAL A 207 -13.42 1.08 5.48
CA VAL A 207 -14.68 0.80 4.80
C VAL A 207 -14.82 -0.69 4.52
N TYR A 208 -13.74 -1.31 4.06
CA TYR A 208 -13.68 -2.74 3.79
C TYR A 208 -12.29 -3.30 4.13
N ASP A 209 -12.22 -4.44 4.82
CA ASP A 209 -11.01 -5.25 4.97
C ASP A 209 -11.40 -6.72 5.08
N ASN A 210 -10.96 -7.55 4.12
CA ASN A 210 -11.23 -8.99 4.21
C ASN A 210 -10.36 -9.71 5.25
N MET A 211 -9.36 -9.05 5.81
CA MET A 211 -8.62 -9.53 6.99
C MET A 211 -8.63 -8.47 8.10
N MET A 212 -9.84 -8.02 8.47
CA MET A 212 -10.06 -6.97 9.47
C MET A 212 -9.19 -7.13 10.72
N GLY A 213 -8.39 -6.10 11.03
CA GLY A 213 -7.53 -6.03 12.20
C GLY A 213 -6.23 -6.86 12.12
N ALA A 214 -6.03 -7.63 11.05
CA ALA A 214 -4.76 -8.27 10.79
C ALA A 214 -3.71 -7.22 10.38
N PRO A 215 -2.45 -7.35 10.82
CA PRO A 215 -1.39 -6.45 10.39
C PRO A 215 -1.24 -6.50 8.86
N ASP A 216 -0.84 -5.38 8.27
CA ASP A 216 -0.49 -5.32 6.85
C ASP A 216 0.72 -6.21 6.58
N GLY A 217 0.61 -7.04 5.54
CA GLY A 217 1.65 -8.01 5.19
C GLY A 217 1.34 -8.71 3.88
N TYR A 218 2.19 -9.67 3.54
CA TYR A 218 2.04 -10.55 2.38
C TYR A 218 1.15 -11.76 2.71
N ASN A 219 -0.11 -11.50 3.05
CA ASN A 219 -1.13 -12.50 3.36
C ASN A 219 -2.48 -12.13 2.69
N GLY A 220 -3.34 -13.13 2.51
CA GLY A 220 -4.71 -12.90 2.06
C GLY A 220 -5.65 -14.08 2.29
N ASP A 221 -6.91 -13.89 1.90
CA ASP A 221 -7.85 -14.99 1.80
C ASP A 221 -7.53 -15.84 0.57
N ILE A 222 -7.63 -17.15 0.71
CA ILE A 222 -7.54 -18.09 -0.42
C ILE A 222 -8.66 -17.77 -1.41
N ILE A 223 -8.29 -17.66 -2.69
CA ILE A 223 -9.28 -17.42 -3.74
C ILE A 223 -10.11 -18.70 -3.98
N SER A 224 -11.43 -18.56 -4.02
CA SER A 224 -12.39 -19.64 -4.30
C SER A 224 -12.54 -19.95 -5.81
N GLY A 225 -11.65 -19.41 -6.62
CA GLY A 225 -11.60 -19.56 -8.07
C GLY A 225 -11.17 -18.28 -8.77
N GLY A 226 -10.56 -18.44 -9.95
CA GLY A 226 -9.86 -17.36 -10.64
C GLY A 226 -8.39 -17.74 -10.84
N ASN A 227 -7.57 -16.73 -11.11
CA ASN A 227 -6.13 -16.86 -11.23
C ASN A 227 -5.47 -15.49 -10.90
N ILE A 228 -4.39 -15.52 -10.14
CA ILE A 228 -3.48 -14.40 -9.90
C ILE A 228 -2.13 -14.73 -10.52
N GLN A 229 -1.61 -13.83 -11.34
CA GLN A 229 -0.29 -13.98 -11.95
C GLN A 229 0.61 -12.81 -11.62
N ILE A 230 1.83 -13.12 -11.17
CA ILE A 230 2.92 -12.17 -11.04
C ILE A 230 3.91 -12.39 -12.18
N HIS A 231 3.95 -11.42 -13.08
CA HIS A 231 4.79 -11.44 -14.27
C HIS A 231 6.13 -10.77 -13.99
N PHE A 232 7.14 -11.55 -13.64
CA PHE A 232 8.49 -11.03 -13.44
C PHE A 232 9.15 -10.65 -14.77
N LYS A 233 9.79 -9.48 -14.81
CA LYS A 233 10.63 -9.08 -15.94
C LYS A 233 12.08 -9.46 -15.64
N GLY A 234 12.52 -10.59 -16.22
CA GLY A 234 13.85 -11.15 -15.98
C GLY A 234 13.84 -12.26 -14.91
N ASN A 235 15.02 -12.69 -14.46
CA ASN A 235 15.11 -13.72 -13.43
C ASN A 235 14.65 -13.17 -12.07
N LYS A 236 13.80 -13.92 -11.33
CA LYS A 236 13.40 -13.58 -9.95
C LYS A 236 14.60 -13.31 -9.02
N LYS A 237 15.74 -14.00 -9.26
CA LYS A 237 17.02 -13.79 -8.54
C LYS A 237 17.63 -12.40 -8.76
N ASN A 238 17.24 -11.70 -9.83
CA ASN A 238 17.74 -10.38 -10.20
C ASN A 238 16.85 -9.24 -9.72
N LEU A 239 15.69 -9.53 -9.10
CA LEU A 239 15.02 -8.52 -8.29
C LEU A 239 16.08 -7.99 -7.33
N ARG A 240 16.32 -6.69 -7.39
CA ARG A 240 17.46 -6.13 -6.67
C ARG A 240 17.22 -6.43 -5.20
N ALA A 241 18.26 -7.00 -4.60
CA ALA A 241 18.36 -7.12 -3.16
C ALA A 241 18.11 -5.77 -2.54
#